data_AF-A0A3B9J5L2-F1
#
_entry.id   AF-A0A3B9J5L2-F1
#
_cell.length_a   1.000
_cell.length_b   1.000
_cell.length_c   1.000
_cell.angle_alpha   90.00
_cell.angle_beta   90.00
_cell.angle_gamma   90.00
#
_symmetry.space_group_name_H-M   'P 1'
#
loop_
_entity.id
_entity.type
_entity.pdbx_description
1 polymer ?
#
loop_
_entity_poly.entity_id
_entity_poly.type
_entity_poly.pdbx_seq_one_letter_code
_entity_poly.pdbx_strand_id
1 'polypeptide(L)' 'VPFVDNVNTMLDPSIPLTVTEYDEWGNPNDVATFEAMAAYGPYENVVEENHPALLVTAGLNDPRVQYWEPA' A
#
# COMPACT_ATOMS: atom_id res chain seq x y z
N VAL A 1 4.62 -1.51 -11.03
CA VAL A 1 4.52 -0.53 -9.93
C VAL A 1 3.24 -0.77 -9.13
N PRO A 2 3.14 -1.89 -8.41
CA PRO A 2 1.94 -2.23 -7.65
C PRO A 2 1.91 -1.45 -6.33
N PHE A 3 0.73 -0.91 -5.98
CA PHE A 3 0.45 -0.31 -4.68
C PHE A 3 0.11 -1.45 -3.71
N VAL A 4 1.04 -1.78 -2.82
CA VAL A 4 0.97 -2.99 -1.97
C VAL A 4 1.19 -2.70 -0.50
N ASP A 5 1.79 -1.55 -0.18
CA ASP A 5 2.00 -1.08 1.18
C ASP A 5 0.97 0.01 1.52
N ASN A 6 -0.30 -0.35 1.36
CA ASN A 6 -1.41 0.60 1.39
C ASN A 6 -1.66 1.17 2.79
N VAL A 7 -1.51 0.38 3.86
CA VAL A 7 -1.74 0.88 5.22
C VAL A 7 -0.67 1.89 5.62
N ASN A 8 0.61 1.56 5.45
CA ASN A 8 1.69 2.45 5.85
C ASN A 8 1.76 3.69 4.95
N THR A 9 1.56 3.55 3.65
CA THR A 9 1.53 4.69 2.72
C THR A 9 0.39 5.65 3.03
N MET A 10 -0.80 5.13 3.32
CA MET A 10 -1.96 5.96 3.64
C MET A 10 -1.94 6.56 5.06
N LEU A 11 -1.05 6.08 5.94
CA LEU A 11 -0.80 6.71 7.24
C LEU A 11 0.11 7.94 7.14
N ASP A 12 0.92 8.06 6.09
CA ASP A 12 1.88 9.16 5.91
C ASP A 12 1.38 10.21 4.90
N PRO A 13 0.87 11.36 5.36
CA PRO A 13 0.38 12.42 4.47
C PRO A 13 1.50 13.18 3.73
N SER A 14 2.78 12.92 4.02
CA SER A 14 3.91 13.53 3.32
C SER A 14 4.23 12.86 1.99
N ILE A 15 3.75 11.63 1.78
CA ILE A 15 3.88 10.92 0.51
C ILE A 15 2.93 11.54 -0.51
N PRO A 16 3.37 11.80 -1.76
CA PRO A 16 2.48 12.28 -2.81
C PRO A 16 1.28 11.36 -2.99
N LEU A 17 0.13 11.93 -3.36
CA LEU A 17 -1.16 11.28 -3.57
C LEU A 17 -1.91 10.83 -2.30
N THR A 18 -1.24 10.49 -1.19
CA THR A 18 -1.91 9.98 0.04
C THR A 18 -3.14 10.81 0.44
N VAL A 19 -2.99 12.13 0.60
CA VAL A 19 -4.09 13.00 1.03
C VAL A 19 -5.23 13.04 0.00
N THR A 20 -4.90 12.98 -1.29
CA THR A 20 -5.89 12.99 -2.38
C THR A 20 -6.66 11.66 -2.45
N GLU A 21 -6.02 10.55 -2.06
CA GLU A 21 -6.59 9.20 -2.15
C GLU A 21 -7.39 8.77 -0.91
N TYR A 22 -7.49 9.61 0.12
CA TYR A 22 -8.37 9.34 1.26
C TYR A 22 -9.83 9.16 0.87
N ASP A 23 -10.30 9.84 -0.19
CA ASP A 23 -11.67 9.69 -0.68
C ASP A 23 -11.91 8.34 -1.39
N GLU A 24 -10.84 7.67 -1.83
CA GLU A 24 -10.91 6.37 -2.52
C GLU A 24 -10.75 5.22 -1.53
N TRP A 25 -9.69 5.23 -0.72
CA TRP A 25 -9.34 4.11 0.16
C TRP A 25 -9.78 4.31 1.61
N GLY A 26 -9.99 5.56 2.02
CA GLY A 26 -10.15 5.96 3.41
C GLY A 26 -8.85 6.48 4.03
N ASN A 27 -8.98 7.10 5.21
CA ASN A 27 -7.86 7.57 6.02
C ASN A 27 -7.63 6.62 7.21
N PRO A 28 -6.56 5.80 7.21
CA PRO A 28 -6.26 4.84 8.29
C PRO A 28 -5.82 5.49 9.60
N ASN A 29 -5.80 6.82 9.72
CA ASN A 29 -5.73 7.48 11.02
C ASN A 29 -7.02 7.28 11.85
N ASP A 30 -8.14 6.91 11.20
CA ASP A 30 -9.32 6.36 11.86
C ASP A 30 -9.17 4.85 12.07
N VAL A 31 -9.50 4.37 13.29
CA VAL A 31 -9.26 2.97 13.68
C VAL A 31 -10.10 1.99 12.86
N ALA A 32 -11.37 2.31 12.58
CA ALA A 32 -12.22 1.42 11.79
C ALA A 32 -11.71 1.30 10.35
N THR A 33 -11.22 2.41 9.80
CA THR A 33 -10.58 2.43 8.48
C THR A 33 -9.26 1.66 8.48
N PHE A 34 -8.42 1.83 9.51
CA PHE A 34 -7.18 1.07 9.67
C PHE A 34 -7.44 -0.44 9.68
N GLU A 35 -8.38 -0.90 10.51
CA GLU A 35 -8.73 -2.32 10.62
C GLU A 35 -9.26 -2.88 9.29
N ALA A 36 -10.12 -2.11 8.60
CA ALA A 36 -10.63 -2.48 7.29
C ALA A 36 -9.51 -2.58 6.24
N MET A 37 -8.59 -1.62 6.22
CA MET A 37 -7.46 -1.59 5.28
C MET A 37 -6.45 -2.71 5.54
N ALA A 38 -6.08 -2.93 6.81
CA ALA A 38 -5.16 -3.99 7.22
C ALA A 38 -5.71 -5.39 6.92
N ALA A 39 -7.04 -5.57 6.91
CA ALA A 39 -7.66 -6.84 6.59
C ALA A 39 -7.48 -7.28 5.12
N TYR A 40 -7.19 -6.36 4.20
CA TYR A 40 -6.96 -6.67 2.78
C TYR A 40 -5.59 -6.25 2.25
N GLY A 41 -4.83 -5.46 3.01
CA GLY A 41 -3.53 -4.92 2.58
C GLY A 41 -2.56 -6.01 2.16
N PRO A 42 -1.99 -5.96 0.92
CA PRO A 42 -1.11 -7.02 0.45
C PRO A 42 0.11 -7.23 1.35
N TYR A 43 0.74 -6.15 1.82
CA TYR A 43 1.92 -6.21 2.69
C TYR A 43 1.58 -6.81 4.07
N GLU A 44 0.47 -6.41 4.68
CA GLU A 44 0.02 -6.90 5.99
C GLU A 44 -0.37 -8.39 5.96
N ASN A 45 -0.77 -8.91 4.80
CA ASN A 45 -1.32 -10.26 4.65
C ASN A 45 -0.39 -11.25 3.95
N VAL A 46 0.92 -10.97 3.89
CA VAL A 46 1.91 -11.96 3.43
C VAL A 46 2.02 -13.07 4.46
N VAL A 47 1.70 -14.30 4.06
CA VAL A 47 1.80 -15.50 4.89
C VAL A 47 2.71 -16.55 4.28
N GLU A 48 3.22 -17.44 5.12
CA GLU A 48 4.03 -18.59 4.71
C GLU A 48 3.15 -19.64 4.02
N GLU A 49 2.98 -19.50 2.70
CA GLU A 49 2.24 -20.44 1.86
C GLU A 49 2.85 -20.52 0.45
N ASN A 50 2.35 -21.45 -0.37
CA ASN A 50 2.80 -21.59 -1.75
C ASN A 50 2.21 -20.49 -2.63
N HIS A 51 3.04 -19.52 -2.99
CA HIS A 51 2.71 -18.49 -3.97
C HIS A 51 3.13 -18.92 -5.38
N PRO A 52 2.40 -18.52 -6.44
CA PRO A 52 2.84 -18.73 -7.81
C PRO A 52 4.11 -17.93 -8.11
N ALA A 53 4.86 -18.34 -9.14
CA ALA A 53 5.95 -17.53 -9.65
C ALA A 53 5.40 -16.17 -10.15
N LEU A 54 5.92 -15.08 -9.60
CA LEU A 54 5.48 -13.71 -9.88
C LEU A 54 6.68 -12.84 -10.26
N LEU A 55 6.53 -12.04 -11.31
CA LEU A 55 7.47 -10.97 -11.64
C LEU A 55 6.89 -9.64 -11.18
N VAL A 56 7.56 -9.00 -10.23
CA VAL A 56 7.22 -7.65 -9.74
C VAL A 56 8.22 -6.65 -10.32
N THR A 57 7.72 -5.52 -10.83
CA THR A 57 8.56 -4.45 -11.38
C THR A 57 8.26 -3.11 -10.71
N ALA A 58 9.32 -2.32 -10.53
CA ALA A 58 9.29 -0.99 -9.91
C ALA A 58 10.07 0.01 -10.77
N GLY A 59 9.85 1.30 -10.53
CA GLY A 59 10.64 2.38 -11.12
C GLY A 59 11.20 3.27 -10.01
N LEU A 60 12.52 3.50 -10.02
CA LEU A 60 13.20 4.29 -8.97
C LEU A 60 12.62 5.72 -8.83
N ASN A 61 12.19 6.31 -9.95
CA ASN A 61 11.62 7.65 -10.00
C ASN A 61 10.13 7.64 -10.38
N ASP A 62 9.38 6.55 -10.11
CA ASP A 62 7.94 6.55 -10.36
C ASP A 62 7.26 7.52 -9.38
N PRO A 63 6.52 8.53 -9.85
CA PRO A 63 5.91 9.53 -8.98
C PRO A 63 4.56 9.09 -8.39
N ARG A 64 4.04 7.91 -8.76
CA ARG A 64 2.69 7.45 -8.38
C ARG A 64 2.72 6.41 -7.28
N VAL A 65 3.63 5.45 -7.39
CA VAL A 65 3.82 4.37 -6.43
C VAL A 65 5.31 4.35 -6.11
N GLN A 66 5.64 4.47 -4.84
CA GLN A 66 7.02 4.61 -4.43
C GLN A 66 7.76 3.28 -4.61
N TYR A 67 9.03 3.35 -5.02
CA TYR A 67 9.76 2.15 -5.46
C TYR A 67 9.94 1.12 -4.34
N TRP A 68 9.82 1.52 -3.07
CA TRP A 68 10.01 0.67 -1.91
C TRP A 68 8.80 -0.22 -1.61
N GLU A 69 7.59 0.14 -2.06
CA GLU A 69 6.42 -0.72 -1.82
C GLU A 69 6.58 -2.12 -2.44
N PRO A 70 6.99 -2.27 -3.71
CA PRO A 70 7.22 -3.59 -4.30
C PRO A 70 8.55 -4.27 -3.94
N ALA A 71 9.43 -3.64 -3.14
CA ALA A 71 10.84 -4.03 -2.99
C ALA A 71 11.15 -4.78 -1.68
#